data_AF-A0AAP2GVG4-F1
#
_entry.id   AF-A0AAP2GVG4-F1
#
_cell.length_a   1.000
_cell.length_b   1.000
_cell.length_c   1.000
_cell.angle_alpha   90.00
_cell.angle_beta   90.00
_cell.angle_gamma   90.00
#
_symmetry.space_group_name_H-M   'P 1'
#
loop_
_entity.id
_entity.type
_entity.pdbx_description
1 polymer ?
#
loop_
_entity_poly.entity_id
_entity_poly.type
_entity_poly.pdbx_seq_one_letter_code
_entity_poly.pdbx_strand_id
1 'polypeptide(L)'
;MTSTSKVIVGILGAAAAGVVLGMLIAPEKGSDLRANLKNTTDDWLGEITEWMGKGKKYLADIKEQAEGEAAGLASEAEQGVNSLKESARRRASTHH
;
A
#
# COMPACT_ATOMS: atom_id res chain seq x y z
N MET A 1 -9.06 -10.42 14.53
CA MET A 1 -8.48 -9.49 13.55
C MET A 1 -8.57 -10.18 12.20
N THR A 2 -9.40 -9.66 11.29
CA THR A 2 -9.53 -10.19 9.93
C THR A 2 -8.18 -10.10 9.22
N SER A 3 -7.80 -11.17 8.53
CA SER A 3 -6.50 -11.30 7.88
C SER A 3 -6.26 -10.18 6.87
N THR A 4 -7.31 -9.73 6.19
CA THR A 4 -7.18 -8.71 5.16
C THR A 4 -6.93 -7.31 5.71
N SER A 5 -7.40 -6.96 6.91
CA SER A 5 -6.99 -5.69 7.57
C SER A 5 -5.49 -5.66 7.88
N LYS A 6 -4.88 -6.80 8.24
CA LYS A 6 -3.43 -6.88 8.44
C LYS A 6 -2.66 -6.75 7.12
N VAL A 7 -3.18 -7.33 6.03
CA VAL A 7 -2.59 -7.20 4.70
C VAL A 7 -2.62 -5.74 4.22
N ILE A 8 -3.76 -5.05 4.38
CA ILE A 8 -3.90 -3.63 4.01
C ILE A 8 -2.93 -2.76 4.80
N VAL A 9 -2.84 -2.95 6.13
CA VAL A 9 -1.88 -2.21 6.98
C VAL A 9 -0.43 -2.53 6.59
N GLY A 10 -0.13 -3.78 6.24
CA GLY A 10 1.19 -4.17 5.73
C GLY A 10 1.56 -3.49 4.42
N ILE A 11 0.63 -3.42 3.45
CA ILE A 11 0.84 -2.72 2.17
C ILE A 11 1.05 -1.22 2.40
N LEU A 12 0.22 -0.58 3.24
CA LEU A 12 0.36 0.84 3.56
C LEU A 12 1.70 1.15 4.24
N GLY A 13 2.14 0.29 5.18
CA GLY A 13 3.45 0.40 5.81
C GLY A 13 4.61 0.24 4.81
N ALA A 14 4.49 -0.72 3.90
CA ALA A 14 5.49 -0.96 2.85
C ALA A 14 5.58 0.21 1.86
N ALA A 15 4.44 0.79 1.45
CA ALA A 15 4.41 1.96 0.58
C ALA A 15 5.05 3.18 1.24
N ALA A 16 4.73 3.45 2.51
CA ALA A 16 5.35 4.55 3.27
C ALA A 16 6.86 4.37 3.42
N ALA A 17 7.32 3.16 3.73
CA ALA A 17 8.75 2.84 3.78
C ALA A 17 9.42 3.02 2.40
N GLY A 18 8.76 2.61 1.32
CA GLY A 18 9.23 2.81 -0.04
C GLY A 18 9.37 4.29 -0.42
N VAL A 19 8.43 5.13 -0.01
CA VAL A 19 8.51 6.60 -0.20
C VAL A 19 9.67 7.19 0.60
N VAL A 20 9.84 6.79 1.87
CA VAL A 20 10.94 7.29 2.72
C VAL A 20 12.30 6.86 2.16
N LEU A 21 12.45 5.61 1.75
CA LEU A 21 13.68 5.12 1.11
C LEU A 21 13.92 5.78 -0.25
N GLY A 22 12.87 5.95 -1.06
CA GLY A 22 12.94 6.66 -2.33
C GLY A 22 13.33 8.13 -2.16
N MET A 23 12.80 8.80 -1.12
CA MET A 23 13.17 10.17 -0.74
C MET A 23 14.56 10.27 -0.12
N LEU A 24 15.03 9.24 0.59
CA LEU A 24 16.40 9.21 1.13
C LEU A 24 17.44 9.00 0.01
N ILE A 25 17.08 8.26 -1.04
CA ILE A 25 17.92 7.99 -2.22
C ILE A 25 17.85 9.12 -3.27
N ALA A 26 16.80 9.97 -3.26
CA ALA A 26 16.63 11.05 -4.23
C ALA A 26 16.57 12.46 -3.57
N PRO A 27 17.38 13.48 -3.96
CA PRO A 27 18.40 13.52 -5.01
C PRO A 27 19.72 14.19 -4.57
N GLU A 28 20.85 13.48 -4.68
CA GLU A 28 22.13 14.16 -4.88
C GLU A 28 22.22 14.65 -6.34
N LYS A 29 22.52 15.94 -6.53
CA LYS A 29 22.78 16.54 -7.85
C LYS A 29 24.13 16.03 -8.38
N GLY A 30 24.16 14.82 -8.92
CA GLY A 30 25.36 14.22 -9.47
C GLY A 30 25.12 13.69 -10.89
N SER A 31 25.86 14.21 -11.86
CA SER A 31 25.98 13.63 -13.20
C SER A 31 26.40 12.16 -13.14
N ASP A 32 27.26 11.82 -12.19
CA ASP A 32 27.84 10.48 -12.05
C ASP A 32 26.85 9.49 -11.42
N LEU A 33 26.04 9.94 -10.44
CA LEU A 33 24.99 9.12 -9.86
C LEU A 33 23.89 8.82 -10.89
N ARG A 34 23.48 9.79 -11.71
CA ARG A 34 22.51 9.54 -12.79
C ARG A 34 23.09 8.67 -13.90
N ALA A 35 24.38 8.80 -14.21
CA ALA A 35 25.03 7.95 -15.21
C ALA A 35 25.15 6.48 -14.74
N ASN A 36 25.62 6.24 -13.52
CA ASN A 36 25.70 4.90 -12.95
C ASN A 36 24.31 4.31 -12.68
N LEU A 37 23.38 5.13 -12.16
CA LEU A 37 22.01 4.70 -11.94
C LEU A 37 21.34 4.36 -13.27
N LYS A 38 21.49 5.15 -14.34
CA LYS A 38 20.86 4.85 -15.64
C LYS A 38 21.30 3.48 -16.18
N ASN A 39 22.59 3.18 -16.16
CA ASN A 39 23.08 1.90 -16.69
C ASN A 39 22.61 0.71 -15.83
N THR A 40 22.70 0.80 -14.50
CA THR A 40 22.23 -0.28 -13.61
C THR A 40 20.70 -0.38 -13.58
N THR A 41 20.00 0.75 -13.70
CA THR A 41 18.54 0.81 -13.64
C THR A 41 17.91 0.32 -14.93
N ASP A 42 18.50 0.55 -16.09
CA ASP A 42 17.96 0.00 -17.35
C ASP A 42 17.94 -1.54 -17.31
N ASP A 43 18.99 -2.20 -16.79
CA ASP A 43 19.03 -3.65 -16.60
C ASP A 43 18.01 -4.13 -15.55
N TRP A 44 17.97 -3.46 -14.39
CA TRP A 44 17.05 -3.81 -13.30
C TRP A 44 15.59 -3.57 -13.66
N LEU A 45 15.29 -2.47 -14.36
CA LEU A 45 13.95 -2.18 -14.87
C LEU A 45 13.53 -3.22 -15.90
N GLY A 46 14.45 -3.72 -16.72
CA GLY A 46 14.19 -4.83 -17.65
C GLY A 46 13.67 -6.06 -16.91
N GLU A 47 14.40 -6.54 -15.89
CA GLU A 47 14.02 -7.69 -15.08
C GLU A 47 12.71 -7.45 -14.31
N ILE A 48 12.56 -6.28 -13.67
CA ILE A 48 11.34 -5.90 -12.95
C ILE A 48 10.13 -5.84 -13.89
N THR A 49 10.30 -5.30 -15.09
CA THR A 49 9.22 -5.20 -16.09
C THR A 49 8.82 -6.57 -16.58
N GLU A 50 9.76 -7.48 -16.78
CA GLU A 50 9.48 -8.86 -17.20
C GLU A 50 8.76 -9.64 -16.08
N TRP A 51 9.21 -9.48 -14.83
CA TRP A 51 8.57 -10.05 -13.64
C TRP A 51 7.18 -9.46 -13.40
N MET A 52 6.98 -8.16 -13.59
CA MET A 52 5.66 -7.54 -13.59
C MET A 52 4.78 -8.08 -14.72
N GLY A 53 5.33 -8.29 -15.91
CA GLY A 53 4.63 -8.87 -17.05
C GLY A 53 4.07 -10.26 -16.72
N LYS A 54 4.88 -11.12 -16.08
CA LYS A 54 4.46 -12.43 -15.57
C LYS A 54 3.50 -12.29 -14.38
N GLY A 55 3.77 -11.34 -13.51
CA GLY A 55 2.95 -10.99 -12.35
C GLY A 55 1.57 -10.45 -12.71
N LYS A 56 1.36 -9.82 -13.87
CA LYS A 56 0.05 -9.27 -14.28
C LYS A 56 -1.07 -10.30 -14.25
N LYS A 57 -0.80 -11.57 -14.61
CA LYS A 57 -1.79 -12.65 -14.51
C LYS A 57 -2.13 -12.94 -13.04
N TYR A 58 -1.10 -13.07 -12.20
CA TYR A 58 -1.27 -13.28 -10.77
C TYR A 58 -1.96 -12.10 -10.06
N LEU A 59 -1.64 -10.87 -10.47
CA LEU A 59 -2.31 -9.66 -10.01
C LEU A 59 -3.76 -9.59 -10.48
N ALA A 60 -4.08 -10.08 -11.68
CA ALA A 60 -5.46 -10.14 -12.15
C ALA A 60 -6.30 -11.10 -11.29
N ASP A 61 -5.76 -12.29 -10.97
CA ASP A 61 -6.41 -13.27 -10.09
C ASP A 61 -6.57 -12.70 -8.66
N ILE A 62 -5.54 -12.05 -8.13
CA ILE A 62 -5.61 -11.37 -6.83
C ILE A 62 -6.61 -10.21 -6.88
N LYS A 63 -6.66 -9.44 -7.97
CA LYS A 63 -7.59 -8.31 -8.10
C LYS A 63 -9.04 -8.80 -8.05
N GLU A 64 -9.35 -9.89 -8.74
CA GLU A 64 -10.70 -10.47 -8.72
C GLU A 64 -11.09 -10.99 -7.33
N GLN A 65 -10.18 -11.68 -6.63
CA GLN A 65 -10.40 -12.10 -5.24
C GLN A 65 -10.49 -10.91 -4.27
N ALA A 66 -9.65 -9.89 -4.47
CA ALA A 66 -9.62 -8.69 -3.66
C ALA A 66 -10.85 -7.82 -3.88
N GLU A 67 -11.44 -7.75 -5.07
CA GLU A 67 -12.69 -7.03 -5.30
C GLU A 67 -13.85 -7.64 -4.49
N GLY A 68 -13.91 -8.97 -4.40
CA GLY A 68 -14.87 -9.68 -3.55
C GLY A 68 -14.65 -9.45 -2.05
N GLU A 69 -13.40 -9.52 -1.58
CA GLU A 69 -13.08 -9.29 -0.15
C GLU A 69 -13.13 -7.81 0.25
N ALA A 70 -12.76 -6.88 -0.64
CA ALA A 70 -12.71 -5.45 -0.38
C ALA A 70 -14.10 -4.88 -0.06
N ALA A 71 -15.16 -5.36 -0.72
CA ALA A 71 -16.53 -4.96 -0.39
C ALA A 71 -16.92 -5.37 1.05
N GLY A 72 -16.50 -6.57 1.48
CA GLY A 72 -16.70 -7.03 2.86
C GLY A 72 -15.90 -6.23 3.87
N LEU A 73 -14.65 -5.92 3.56
CA LEU A 73 -13.75 -5.16 4.43
C LEU A 73 -14.12 -3.69 4.57
N ALA A 74 -14.56 -3.07 3.47
CA ALA A 74 -15.09 -1.71 3.51
C ALA A 74 -16.31 -1.67 4.44
N SER A 75 -17.20 -2.65 4.33
CA SER A 75 -18.38 -2.76 5.20
C SER A 75 -18.01 -3.00 6.67
N GLU A 76 -17.04 -3.86 6.97
CA GLU A 76 -16.55 -4.09 8.35
C GLU A 76 -15.84 -2.85 8.92
N ALA A 77 -15.04 -2.16 8.10
CA ALA A 77 -14.37 -0.93 8.48
C ALA A 77 -15.38 0.18 8.79
N GLU A 78 -16.39 0.35 7.94
CA GLU A 78 -17.48 1.32 8.16
C GLU A 78 -18.27 1.00 9.44
N GLN A 79 -18.57 -0.27 9.71
CA GLN A 79 -19.24 -0.67 10.96
C GLN A 79 -18.35 -0.43 12.19
N GLY A 80 -17.06 -0.75 12.10
CA GLY A 80 -16.09 -0.45 13.16
C GLY A 80 -15.98 1.05 13.43
N VAL A 81 -15.90 1.86 12.38
CA VAL A 81 -15.86 3.33 12.51
C VAL A 81 -17.18 3.88 13.05
N ASN A 82 -18.32 3.38 12.58
CA ASN A 82 -19.63 3.88 13.01
C ASN A 82 -19.92 3.53 14.48
N SER A 83 -19.53 2.33 14.92
CA SER A 83 -19.64 1.92 16.33
C SER A 83 -18.70 2.70 17.25
N LEU A 84 -17.47 3.00 16.80
CA LEU A 84 -16.55 3.90 17.51
C LEU A 84 -17.11 5.32 17.58
N LYS A 85 -17.66 5.83 16.47
CA LYS A 85 -18.28 7.15 16.39
C LYS A 85 -19.50 7.25 17.30
N GLU A 86 -20.36 6.24 17.34
CA GLU A 86 -21.48 6.18 18.27
C GLU A 86 -21.01 6.10 19.72
N SER A 87 -20.00 5.28 20.01
CA SER A 87 -19.45 5.16 21.37
C SER A 87 -18.83 6.48 21.85
N ALA A 88 -18.13 7.18 20.96
CA ALA A 88 -17.56 8.50 21.21
C ALA A 88 -18.66 9.56 21.39
N ARG A 89 -19.70 9.54 20.55
CA ARG A 89 -20.86 10.44 20.70
C ARG A 89 -21.61 10.21 22.00
N ARG A 90 -21.84 8.95 22.38
CA ARG A 90 -22.51 8.59 23.65
C ARG A 90 -21.69 9.02 24.86
N ARG A 91 -20.36 8.89 24.82
CA ARG A 91 -19.47 9.41 25.88
C ARG A 91 -19.43 10.93 25.92
N ALA A 92 -19.39 11.58 24.76
CA ALA A 92 -19.43 13.04 24.68
C ALA A 92 -20.76 13.61 25.20
N SER A 93 -21.88 12.90 25.01
CA SER A 93 -23.21 13.33 25.47
C SER A 93 -23.53 12.98 26.92
N THR A 94 -22.73 12.15 27.60
CA THR A 94 -22.91 11.81 29.03
C THR A 94 -22.03 12.67 29.96
N HIS A 95 -21.23 13.58 29.40
CA HIS A 95 -20.42 14.55 30.13
C HIS A 95 -20.89 16.01 29.90
N HIS A 96 -22.20 16.21 29.80
CA HIS A 96 -22.85 17.53 29.79
C HIS A 96 -23.97 17.62 30.81
#